data_AF-A0AAW2K6K7-F1
#
_entry.id   AF-A0AAW2K6K7-F1
#
_cell.length_a   1.000
_cell.length_b   1.000
_cell.length_c   1.000
_cell.angle_alpha   90.00
_cell.angle_beta   90.00
_cell.angle_gamma   90.00
#
_symmetry.space_group_name_H-M   'P 1'
#
loop_
_entity.id
_entity.type
_entity.pdbx_description
1 polymer ?
#
loop_
_entity_poly.entity_id
_entity_poly.type
_entity_poly.pdbx_seq_one_letter_code
_entity_poly.pdbx_strand_id
1 'polypeptide(L)' 'METSEANSIMLRLRHLRENLEELNKKFGRLAVNAQVSGQIQRADLDTVQIAIRTTMVASTSLWNDLQEPIRKASSSEMTN' A
#
# COMPACT_ATOMS: atom_id res chain seq x y z
N MET A 1 -19.62 14.98 8.25
CA MET A 1 -19.82 13.81 7.33
C MET A 1 -18.53 13.50 6.59
N GLU A 2 -17.89 14.52 6.00
CA GLU A 2 -16.62 14.40 5.25
C GLU A 2 -15.45 13.83 6.07
N THR A 3 -15.32 14.18 7.35
CA THR A 3 -14.26 13.66 8.24
C THR A 3 -14.36 12.14 8.45
N SER A 4 -15.58 11.59 8.48
CA SER A 4 -15.82 10.14 8.65
C SER A 4 -15.43 9.36 7.39
N GLU A 5 -15.78 9.88 6.21
CA GLU A 5 -15.40 9.29 4.93
C GLU A 5 -13.89 9.32 4.71
N ALA A 6 -13.25 10.44 5.04
CA ALA A 6 -11.80 10.58 4.92
C ALA A 6 -11.03 9.66 5.88
N ASN A 7 -11.52 9.48 7.12
CA ASN A 7 -10.98 8.49 8.05
C ASN A 7 -11.14 7.04 7.54
N SER A 8 -12.28 6.73 6.91
CA SER A 8 -12.52 5.41 6.28
C SER A 8 -11.55 5.15 5.12
N ILE A 9 -11.29 6.16 4.27
CA ILE A 9 -10.32 6.08 3.18
C ILE A 9 -8.92 5.83 3.73
N MET A 10 -8.50 6.54 4.79
CA MET A 10 -7.21 6.31 5.43
C MET A 10 -7.09 4.87 5.94
N LEU A 11 -8.07 4.37 6.69
CA LEU A 11 -8.04 2.97 7.15
C LEU A 11 -7.88 1.96 6.00
N ARG A 12 -8.59 2.18 4.89
CA ARG A 12 -8.48 1.33 3.69
C ARG A 12 -7.09 1.42 3.05
N LEU A 13 -6.48 2.60 2.99
CA LEU A 13 -5.10 2.77 2.51
C LEU A 13 -4.07 2.10 3.39
N ARG A 14 -4.27 2.15 4.72
CA ARG A 14 -3.43 1.42 5.69
C ARG A 14 -3.48 -0.08 5.44
N HIS A 15 -4.68 -0.65 5.38
CA HIS A 15 -4.86 -2.08 5.11
C HIS A 15 -4.29 -2.49 3.75
N LEU A 16 -4.47 -1.64 2.71
CA LEU A 16 -3.86 -1.89 1.41
C LEU A 16 -2.34 -1.96 1.51
N ARG A 17 -1.70 -1.06 2.26
CA ARG A 17 -0.24 -1.07 2.45
C ARG A 17 0.22 -2.34 3.17
N GLU A 18 -0.47 -2.72 4.25
CA GLU A 18 -0.17 -3.94 5.01
C GLU A 18 -0.30 -5.21 4.13
N ASN A 19 -1.37 -5.29 3.33
CA ASN A 19 -1.58 -6.38 2.39
C ASN A 19 -0.49 -6.44 1.30
N LEU A 20 -0.06 -5.29 0.79
CA LEU A 20 1.02 -5.22 -0.22
C LEU A 20 2.38 -5.62 0.37
N GLU A 21 2.67 -5.25 1.62
CA GLU A 21 3.88 -5.70 2.32
C GLU A 21 3.88 -7.21 2.53
N GLU A 22 2.75 -7.78 2.95
CA GLU A 22 2.61 -9.23 3.10
C GLU A 22 2.75 -9.95 1.76
N LEU A 23 2.10 -9.43 0.70
CA LEU A 23 2.22 -9.95 -0.65
C LEU A 23 3.67 -9.92 -1.14
N ASN A 24 4.39 -8.81 -0.92
CA ASN A 24 5.81 -8.70 -1.28
C ASN A 24 6.67 -9.77 -0.59
N LYS A 25 6.44 -10.01 0.70
CA LYS A 25 7.15 -11.04 1.48
C LYS A 25 6.84 -12.44 0.98
N LYS A 26 5.56 -12.76 0.74
CA LYS A 26 5.12 -14.07 0.21
C LYS A 26 5.67 -14.30 -1.20
N PHE A 27 5.60 -13.28 -2.04
CA PHE A 27 6.14 -13.32 -3.39
C PHE A 27 7.64 -13.57 -3.38
N GLY A 28 8.41 -12.84 -2.57
CA GLY A 28 9.86 -13.07 -2.45
C GLY A 28 10.23 -14.51 -2.06
N ARG A 29 9.46 -15.15 -1.16
CA ARG A 29 9.67 -16.56 -0.80
C ARG A 29 9.36 -17.52 -1.95
N LEU A 30 8.22 -17.32 -2.62
CA LEU A 30 7.81 -18.14 -3.76
C LEU A 30 8.74 -17.97 -4.96
N ALA A 31 9.18 -16.74 -5.22
CA ALA A 31 10.12 -16.37 -6.26
C ALA A 31 11.45 -17.11 -6.11
N VAL A 32 12.02 -17.11 -4.90
CA VAL A 32 13.24 -17.88 -4.59
C VAL A 32 13.02 -19.37 -4.82
N ASN A 33 11.92 -19.94 -4.34
CA ASN A 33 11.64 -21.37 -4.50
C ASN A 33 11.44 -21.77 -5.98
N ALA A 34 10.71 -20.96 -6.75
CA ALA A 34 10.43 -21.21 -8.16
C ALA A 34 11.70 -21.03 -9.03
N GLN A 35 12.53 -20.03 -8.72
CA GLN A 35 13.80 -19.82 -9.40
C GLN A 35 14.78 -20.97 -9.12
N VAL A 36 14.90 -21.42 -7.86
CA VAL A 36 15.72 -22.60 -7.50
C VAL A 36 15.23 -23.85 -8.21
N SER A 37 13.91 -24.01 -8.37
CA SER A 37 13.29 -25.14 -9.05
C SER A 37 13.30 -25.01 -10.59
N GLY A 38 13.80 -23.91 -11.15
CA GLY A 38 13.82 -23.65 -12.60
C GLY A 38 12.44 -23.46 -13.24
N GLN A 39 11.41 -23.18 -12.44
CA GLN A 39 10.01 -23.15 -12.89
C GLN A 39 9.59 -21.80 -13.49
N ILE A 40 10.29 -20.71 -13.14
CA ILE A 40 9.93 -19.34 -13.54
C ILE A 40 11.21 -18.57 -13.93
N GLN A 41 11.12 -17.73 -14.95
CA GLN A 41 12.20 -16.84 -15.35
C GLN A 41 12.34 -15.67 -14.37
N ARG A 42 13.58 -15.26 -14.11
CA ARG A 42 13.86 -14.12 -13.22
C ARG A 42 13.15 -12.83 -13.66
N ALA A 43 13.01 -12.60 -14.97
CA ALA A 43 12.34 -11.43 -15.53
C ALA A 43 10.84 -11.35 -15.15
N ASP A 44 10.15 -12.49 -15.05
CA ASP A 44 8.75 -12.55 -14.62
C ASP A 44 8.62 -12.16 -13.14
N LEU A 45 9.59 -12.62 -12.32
CA LEU A 45 9.65 -12.29 -10.90
C LEU A 45 9.91 -10.80 -10.67
N ASP A 46 10.87 -10.25 -11.42
CA ASP A 46 11.22 -8.83 -11.36
C ASP A 46 10.01 -7.95 -11.75
N THR A 47 9.23 -8.36 -12.76
CA THR A 47 8.03 -7.63 -13.21
C THR A 47 6.99 -7.51 -12.10
N VAL A 48 6.67 -8.61 -11.41
CA VAL A 48 5.71 -8.60 -10.31
C VAL A 48 6.24 -7.78 -9.12
N GLN A 49 7.53 -7.90 -8.81
CA GLN A 49 8.15 -7.15 -7.73
C GLN A 49 8.13 -5.63 -7.99
N ILE A 50 8.34 -5.20 -9.25
CA ILE A 50 8.20 -3.80 -9.66
C ILE A 50 6.75 -3.32 -9.50
N ALA A 51 5.76 -4.13 -9.91
CA ALA A 51 4.35 -3.77 -9.78
C ALA A 51 3.92 -3.58 -8.31
N ILE A 52 4.33 -4.52 -7.42
CA ILE A 52 4.09 -4.41 -5.97
C ILE A 52 4.72 -3.14 -5.42
N ARG A 53 5.99 -2.87 -5.74
CA ARG A 53 6.72 -1.70 -5.24
C ARG A 53 6.09 -0.39 -5.71
N THR A 54 5.68 -0.32 -6.98
CA THR A 54 5.03 0.85 -7.56
C THR A 54 3.71 1.14 -6.85
N THR A 55 2.92 0.10 -6.59
CA THR A 55 1.64 0.21 -5.87
C THR A 55 1.85 0.67 -4.42
N MET A 56 2.88 0.17 -3.72
CA MET A 56 3.23 0.61 -2.38
C MET A 56 3.60 2.11 -2.33
N VAL A 57 4.37 2.59 -3.30
CA VAL A 57 4.75 4.01 -3.41
C VAL A 57 3.51 4.88 -3.63
N ALA A 58 2.64 4.50 -4.57
CA ALA A 58 1.40 5.24 -4.85
C ALA A 58 0.48 5.30 -3.62
N SER A 59 0.29 4.16 -2.93
CA SER A 59 -0.50 4.10 -1.70
C SER A 59 0.07 4.98 -0.58
N THR A 60 1.40 5.01 -0.44
CA THR A 60 2.09 5.85 0.55
C THR A 60 1.97 7.34 0.23
N SER A 61 2.09 7.72 -1.05
CA SER A 61 1.88 9.11 -1.49
C SER A 61 0.47 9.56 -1.14
N LEU A 62 -0.54 8.78 -1.53
CA LEU A 62 -1.93 9.11 -1.28
C LEU A 62 -2.25 9.21 0.22
N TRP A 63 -1.67 8.32 1.04
CA TRP A 63 -1.77 8.43 2.50
C TRP A 63 -1.22 9.77 3.02
N ASN A 64 -0.03 10.17 2.57
CA ASN A 64 0.60 11.42 3.00
C ASN A 64 -0.22 12.64 2.53
N ASP A 65 -0.71 12.60 1.30
CA ASP A 65 -1.51 13.69 0.69
C ASP A 65 -2.84 13.90 1.44
N LEU A 66 -3.43 12.83 1.96
CA LEU A 66 -4.70 12.87 2.69
C LEU A 66 -4.53 13.19 4.19
N GLN A 67 -3.34 12.95 4.77
CA GLN A 67 -3.12 13.10 6.20
C GLN A 67 -3.31 14.56 6.70
N GLU A 68 -2.74 15.53 5.99
CA GLU A 68 -2.82 16.95 6.39
C GLU A 68 -4.21 17.57 6.21
N PRO A 69 -4.92 17.37 5.09
CA PRO A 69 -6.30 17.82 4.92
C PRO A 69 -7.24 17.26 6.01
N ILE A 70 -7.13 15.97 6.34
CA ILE A 70 -7.96 15.33 7.38
C ILE A 70 -7.68 15.93 8.76
N ARG A 71 -6.40 16.14 9.08
CA ARG A 71 -5.99 16.76 10.36
C ARG A 71 -6.60 18.15 10.54
N LYS A 72 -6.58 18.97 9.48
CA LYS A 72 -7.16 20.32 9.47
C LYS A 72 -8.69 20.31 9.58
N ALA A 73 -9.36 19.43 8.85
CA ALA A 73 -10.82 19.27 8.90
C ALA A 73 -11.28 18.83 10.31
N SER A 74 -10.60 17.85 10.90
CA SER A 74 -10.91 17.34 12.26
C SER A 74 -10.70 18.40 13.34
N SER A 75 -9.71 19.29 13.17
CA SER A 75 -9.43 20.36 14.14
C SER A 75 -10.43 21.52 14.07
N SER A 76 -11.01 21.79 12.89
CA SER A 76 -12.02 22.85 12.71
C SER A 76 -13.40 22.47 13.24
N GLU A 77 -13.73 21.17 13.26
CA GLU A 77 -14.97 20.65 13.87
C GLU A 77 -14.96 20.71 15.41
N MET A 78 -13.79 20.82 16.06
CA MET A 78 -13.68 20.95 17.53
C MET A 78 -13.80 22.39 18.04
N THR A 79 -13.69 23.39 17.16
CA THR A 79 -13.68 24.82 17.52
C THR A 79 -15.03 25.52 17.30
N ASN A 80 -16.04 24.81 16.78
CA ASN A 80 -17.42 25.27 16.59
C ASN A 80 -18.37 24.49 17.50
#